data_AF-A0A660VH63-F1
#
_entry.id   AF-A0A660VH63-F1
#
_cell.length_a   1.000
_cell.length_b   1.000
_cell.length_c   1.000
_cell.angle_alpha   90.00
_cell.angle_beta   90.00
_cell.angle_gamma   90.00
#
_symmetry.space_group_name_H-M   'P 1'
#
loop_
_entity.id
_entity.type
_entity.pdbx_description
1 polymer ?
#
loop_
_entity_poly.entity_id
_entity_poly.type
_entity_poly.pdbx_seq_one_letter_code
_entity_poly.pdbx_strand_id
1 'polypeptide(L)' 'MLKAVRLQNFKYLRDTGEMELRPLTLLIGTNSSGKSSVLQGLACLFYNFARPALHMNITDPGLEQ' A
#
# COMPACT_ATOMS: atom_id res chain seq x y z
N MET A 1 -13.68 -3.35 -8.11
CA MET A 1 -12.36 -3.98 -7.82
C MET A 1 -11.27 -3.04 -8.26
N LEU A 2 -10.20 -2.91 -7.47
CA LEU A 2 -8.99 -2.16 -7.85
C LEU A 2 -8.28 -2.91 -8.99
N LYS A 3 -8.02 -2.23 -10.11
CA LYS A 3 -7.44 -2.83 -11.33
C LYS A 3 -5.96 -2.52 -11.50
N ALA A 4 -5.54 -1.33 -11.10
CA ALA A 4 -4.17 -0.89 -11.12
C ALA A 4 -3.94 0.15 -10.03
N VAL A 5 -2.68 0.39 -9.71
CA VAL A 5 -2.25 1.39 -8.73
C VAL A 5 -0.88 1.93 -9.13
N ARG A 6 -0.66 3.22 -8.87
CA ARG A 6 0.63 3.87 -9.05
C ARG A 6 0.94 4.68 -7.80
N LEU A 7 2.12 4.48 -7.23
CA LEU A 7 2.63 5.25 -6.11
C LEU A 7 3.77 6.14 -6.62
N GLN A 8 3.68 7.44 -6.37
CA GLN A 8 4.69 8.43 -6.72
C GLN A 8 5.08 9.24 -5.50
N ASN A 9 6.37 9.51 -5.36
CA ASN A 9 6.94 10.28 -4.26
C ASN A 9 6.45 9.80 -2.88
N PHE A 10 6.30 8.49 -2.69
CA PHE A 10 5.80 7.88 -1.45
C PHE A 10 6.92 7.12 -0.74
N LYS A 11 7.34 7.63 0.43
CA LYS A 11 8.55 7.16 1.12
C LYS A 11 9.74 7.17 0.16
N TYR A 12 10.42 6.04 -0.02
CA TYR A 12 11.54 5.92 -0.96
C TYR A 12 11.12 5.46 -2.37
N LEU A 13 9.82 5.28 -2.63
CA LEU A 13 9.30 4.99 -3.96
C LEU A 13 9.16 6.31 -4.73
N ARG A 14 10.09 6.55 -5.67
CA ARG A 14 10.01 7.71 -6.57
C ARG A 14 8.82 7.58 -7.52
N ASP A 15 8.73 6.44 -8.20
CA ASP A 15 7.61 6.09 -9.07
C ASP A 15 7.58 4.57 -9.25
N THR A 16 6.45 3.92 -8.95
CA THR A 16 6.28 2.48 -9.19
C THR A 16 5.91 2.16 -10.64
N GLY A 17 5.59 3.17 -11.44
CA GLY A 17 4.82 2.99 -12.66
C GLY A 17 3.41 2.48 -12.38
N GLU A 18 2.66 2.20 -13.44
CA GLU A 18 1.35 1.58 -13.32
C GLU A 18 1.52 0.09 -12.99
N MET A 19 1.09 -0.30 -11.79
CA MET A 19 1.11 -1.69 -11.34
C MET A 19 -0.28 -2.30 -11.48
N GLU A 20 -0.45 -3.18 -12.46
CA GLU A 20 -1.68 -3.96 -12.63
C GLU A 20 -1.89 -4.91 -11.44
N LEU A 21 -3.12 -4.95 -10.93
CA LEU A 21 -3.54 -5.86 -9.88
C LEU A 21 -4.41 -6.96 -10.47
N ARG A 22 -3.95 -8.20 -10.30
CA ARG A 22 -4.66 -9.42 -10.69
C ARG A 22 -5.17 -10.11 -9.41
N PRO A 23 -6.11 -11.07 -9.51
CA PRO A 23 -6.62 -11.78 -8.34
C PRO A 23 -5.51 -12.36 -7.44
N LEU A 24 -4.37 -12.70 -8.03
CA LEU A 24 -3.13 -12.98 -7.34
C LEU A 24 -2.00 -12.12 -7.92
N THR A 25 -1.46 -11.22 -7.11
CA THR A 25 -0.28 -10.40 -7.43
C THR A 25 0.80 -10.69 -6.39
N LEU A 26 1.98 -11.15 -6.82
CA LEU A 26 3.12 -11.38 -5.93
C LEU A 26 4.08 -10.19 -5.98
N LEU A 27 4.46 -9.69 -4.81
CA LEU A 27 5.45 -8.62 -4.66
C LEU A 27 6.78 -9.21 -4.20
N ILE A 28 7.73 -9.36 -5.12
CA ILE A 28 9.04 -9.98 -4.89
C ILE A 28 10.19 -8.98 -5.02
N GLY A 29 11.34 -9.29 -4.42
CA GLY A 29 12.55 -8.48 -4.51
C GLY A 29 13.41 -8.57 -3.24
N THR A 30 14.60 -7.98 -3.28
CA THR A 30 15.55 -7.96 -2.16
C THR A 30 15.01 -7.18 -0.95
N ASN A 31 15.57 -7.41 0.23
CA ASN A 31 15.25 -6.59 1.39
C ASN A 31 15.56 -5.11 1.11
N SER A 32 14.74 -4.22 1.67
CA SER A 32 14.83 -2.78 1.43
C SER A 32 14.56 -2.29 -0.01
N SER A 33 14.03 -3.14 -0.90
CA SER A 33 13.79 -2.78 -2.31
C SER A 33 12.53 -1.94 -2.58
N GLY A 34 11.58 -1.83 -1.64
CA GLY A 34 10.28 -1.20 -1.94
C GLY A 34 9.10 -1.81 -1.23
N LYS A 35 9.22 -3.10 -0.90
CA LYS A 35 8.03 -3.95 -0.72
C LYS A 35 7.11 -3.48 0.40
N SER A 36 7.65 -3.21 1.58
CA SER A 36 6.86 -2.69 2.70
C SER A 36 6.26 -1.32 2.41
N SER A 37 6.96 -0.46 1.67
CA SER A 37 6.44 0.86 1.26
C SER A 37 5.29 0.74 0.27
N VAL A 38 5.35 -0.22 -0.66
CA VAL A 38 4.24 -0.49 -1.58
C VAL A 38 3.01 -0.95 -0.81
N LEU A 39 3.17 -1.91 0.11
CA LEU A 39 2.06 -2.39 0.94
C LEU A 39 1.47 -1.29 1.83
N GLN A 40 2.30 -0.43 2.41
CA GLN A 40 1.86 0.73 3.20
C GLN A 40 1.14 1.78 2.35
N GLY A 41 1.57 2.00 1.10
CA GLY A 41 0.89 2.89 0.15
C GLY A 41 -0.49 2.34 -0.21
N LEU A 42 -0.59 1.04 -0.49
CA LEU A 42 -1.87 0.36 -0.72
C LEU A 42 -2.78 0.47 0.50
N ALA A 43 -2.26 0.19 1.69
CA ALA A 43 -3.00 0.34 2.93
C ALA A 43 -3.51 1.78 3.08
N CYS A 44 -2.65 2.79 2.91
CA CYS A 44 -3.04 4.20 2.98
C CYS A 44 -4.19 4.54 2.01
N LEU A 45 -4.13 4.06 0.77
CA LEU A 45 -5.21 4.25 -0.21
C LEU A 45 -6.51 3.58 0.28
N PHE A 46 -6.46 2.34 0.76
CA PHE A 46 -7.65 1.66 1.27
C PHE A 46 -8.19 2.29 2.56
N TYR A 47 -7.32 2.68 3.50
CA TYR A 47 -7.74 3.32 4.75
C TYR A 47 -8.34 4.69 4.51
N ASN A 48 -7.81 5.51 3.61
CA ASN A 48 -8.35 6.86 3.44
C ASN A 48 -9.56 6.90 2.51
N PHE A 49 -9.64 5.99 1.54
CA PHE A 49 -10.72 6.00 0.54
C PHE A 49 -11.81 4.93 0.74
N ALA A 50 -11.50 3.81 1.40
CA ALA A 50 -12.46 2.74 1.68
C ALA A 50 -12.93 2.69 3.14
N ARG A 51 -12.49 3.64 4.00
CA ARG A 51 -12.91 3.73 5.42
C ARG A 51 -14.41 3.84 5.68
N PRO A 52 -15.28 4.38 4.80
CA PRO A 52 -16.71 4.26 5.03
C PRO A 52 -17.22 2.80 5.06
N ALA A 53 -16.43 1.82 4.56
CA ALA A 53 -16.87 0.44 4.36
C ALA A 53 -15.97 -0.65 5.00
N LEU A 54 -14.75 -0.34 5.44
CA LEU A 54 -13.80 -1.35 5.95
C LEU A 54 -13.26 -0.97 7.33
N HIS A 55 -13.88 -1.53 8.37
CA HIS A 55 -13.27 -1.60 9.71
C HIS A 55 -12.17 -2.67 9.67
N MET A 56 -10.93 -2.28 9.40
CA MET A 56 -9.77 -3.13 9.64
C MET A 56 -9.02 -2.64 10.87
N ASN A 57 -8.80 -3.56 11.82
CA ASN A 57 -8.10 -3.33 13.07
C ASN A 57 -6.58 -3.33 12.82
N ILE A 58 -6.04 -2.26 12.24
CA ILE A 58 -4.61 -1.97 12.40
C ILE A 58 -4.49 -1.22 13.71
N THR A 59 -3.99 -1.91 14.73
CA THR A 59 -3.42 -1.26 15.90
C THR A 59 -2.25 -0.40 15.43
N ASP A 60 -2.41 0.92 15.43
CA ASP A 60 -1.32 1.89 15.29
C ASP A 60 -0.45 1.80 16.56
N PRO A 61 0.79 1.28 16.51
CA PRO A 61 1.64 1.18 17.68
C PRO A 61 2.26 2.54 18.10
N GLY A 62 1.75 3.66 17.56
CA GLY A 62 2.30 5.00 17.75
C GLY A 62 1.29 6.08 18.12
N LEU A 63 0.07 5.71 18.53
CA LEU A 63 -0.95 6.65 19.03
C LEU A 63 -1.22 6.50 20.54
N GLU A 64 -0.45 5.64 21.23
CA GLU A 64 -0.28 5.76 22.68
C GLU A 64 1.04 6.45 22.96
N GLN A 65 1.05 7.79 22.85
CA GLN A 65 1.72 8.77 23.72
C GLN A 65 1.21 10.17 23.39
#